data_AF-A0A5B0HDC9-F1
#
_entry.id   AF-A0A5B0HDC9-F1
#
_cell.length_a   1.000
_cell.length_b   1.000
_cell.length_c   1.000
_cell.angle_alpha   90.00
_cell.angle_beta   90.00
_cell.angle_gamma   90.00
#
_symmetry.space_group_name_H-M   'P 1'
#
loop_
_entity.id
_entity.type
_entity.pdbx_description
1 polymer ?
#
loop_
_entity_poly.entity_id
_entity_poly.type
_entity_poly.pdbx_seq_one_letter_code
_entity_poly.pdbx_strand_id
1 'polypeptide(L)'
;MNSLSAEHIAGLAQSVKKTCGVYVLMRAGEIVYVGQSINCNLRIGSHLNDAGKMFDSYFVIECPEDNLNEVEARYIAKFGPKHNVIMPLGGGDDRVRSMYRIPKDVDDWLQDKATRNGTSKNIELVAALRKLREIEGQKEKAPNA
;
A
#
# COMPACT_ATOMS: atom_id res chain seq x y z
N MET A 1 -32.83 30.26 6.47
CA MET A 1 -32.31 29.56 5.27
C MET A 1 -33.48 29.32 4.35
N ASN A 2 -33.41 29.75 3.08
CA ASN A 2 -34.41 29.36 2.09
C ASN A 2 -34.22 27.87 1.76
N SER A 3 -35.33 27.13 1.69
CA SER A 3 -35.30 25.75 1.20
C SER A 3 -35.06 25.73 -0.32
N LEU A 4 -34.25 24.78 -0.78
CA LEU A 4 -34.03 24.53 -2.20
C LEU A 4 -35.21 23.69 -2.77
N SER A 5 -35.61 23.95 -4.01
CA SER A 5 -36.59 23.11 -4.71
C SER A 5 -35.94 21.83 -5.23
N ALA A 6 -36.77 20.81 -5.52
CA ALA A 6 -36.30 19.55 -6.08
C ALA A 6 -35.63 19.73 -7.45
N GLU A 7 -36.17 20.61 -8.33
CA GLU A 7 -35.54 20.89 -9.64
C GLU A 7 -34.17 21.53 -9.49
N HIS A 8 -34.02 22.44 -8.52
CA HIS A 8 -32.74 23.09 -8.25
C HIS A 8 -31.72 22.06 -7.76
N ILE A 9 -32.12 21.17 -6.84
CA ILE A 9 -31.26 20.07 -6.36
C ILE A 9 -30.85 19.15 -7.52
N ALA A 10 -31.79 18.78 -8.38
CA ALA A 10 -31.52 17.92 -9.53
C ALA A 10 -30.53 18.56 -10.52
N GLY A 11 -30.62 19.87 -10.76
CA GLY A 11 -29.71 20.60 -11.64
C GLY A 11 -28.28 20.73 -11.11
N LEU A 12 -28.08 20.56 -9.80
CA LEU A 12 -26.78 20.62 -9.13
C LEU A 12 -26.24 19.24 -8.72
N ALA A 13 -27.02 18.18 -8.93
CA ALA A 13 -26.65 16.83 -8.53
C ALA A 13 -25.40 16.36 -9.29
N GLN A 14 -24.47 15.76 -8.56
CA GLN A 14 -23.25 15.19 -9.13
C GLN A 14 -23.41 13.67 -9.25
N SER A 15 -22.85 13.10 -10.31
CA SER A 15 -22.84 11.65 -10.49
C SER A 15 -21.90 10.98 -9.48
N VAL A 16 -22.31 9.81 -9.00
CA VAL A 16 -21.46 9.00 -8.11
C VAL A 16 -20.43 8.26 -8.96
N LYS A 17 -19.15 8.60 -8.80
CA LYS A 17 -18.02 7.87 -9.43
C LYS A 17 -17.34 6.96 -8.40
N LYS A 18 -17.21 5.68 -8.73
CA LYS A 18 -16.28 4.78 -8.02
C LYS A 18 -14.87 5.03 -8.54
N THR A 19 -13.92 5.14 -7.62
CA THR A 19 -12.50 5.29 -7.97
C THR A 19 -11.79 3.96 -7.75
N CYS A 20 -11.44 3.26 -8.82
CA CYS A 20 -10.62 2.05 -8.77
C CYS A 20 -9.13 2.45 -8.79
N GLY A 21 -8.33 1.92 -7.87
CA GLY A 21 -6.91 2.21 -7.84
C GLY A 21 -6.21 1.87 -6.52
N VAL A 22 -5.02 2.44 -6.39
CA VAL A 22 -4.18 2.35 -5.19
C VAL A 22 -4.22 3.69 -4.46
N TYR A 23 -4.62 3.67 -3.19
CA TYR A 23 -4.64 4.83 -2.32
C TYR A 23 -3.42 4.82 -1.39
N VAL A 24 -2.87 6.01 -1.15
CA VAL A 24 -1.84 6.25 -0.13
C VAL A 24 -2.43 7.13 0.95
N LEU A 25 -2.19 6.77 2.22
CA LEU A 25 -2.52 7.60 3.36
C LEU A 25 -1.26 8.28 3.85
N MET A 26 -1.37 9.58 4.16
CA MET A 26 -0.26 10.40 4.57
C MET A 26 -0.49 11.01 5.96
N ARG A 27 0.61 11.18 6.70
CA ARG A 27 0.61 11.87 7.99
C ARG A 27 1.82 12.78 8.05
N ALA A 28 1.61 14.06 8.30
CA ALA A 28 2.67 15.06 8.42
C ALA A 28 3.66 15.04 7.23
N GLY A 29 3.15 14.81 6.02
CA GLY A 29 3.96 14.75 4.80
C GLY A 29 4.61 13.39 4.51
N GLU A 30 4.44 12.38 5.36
CA GLU A 30 4.99 11.04 5.15
C GLU A 30 3.93 10.03 4.70
N ILE A 31 4.30 9.11 3.80
CA ILE A 31 3.44 7.99 3.41
C ILE A 31 3.44 6.95 4.53
N VAL A 32 2.29 6.79 5.18
CA VAL A 32 2.15 5.88 6.33
C VAL A 32 1.46 4.56 5.99
N TYR A 33 0.68 4.53 4.89
CA TYR A 33 -0.02 3.34 4.42
C TYR A 33 -0.26 3.41 2.92
N VAL A 34 -0.25 2.26 2.26
CA VAL A 34 -0.63 2.04 0.86
C VAL A 34 -1.65 0.91 0.85
N GLY A 35 -2.77 1.11 0.16
CA GLY A 35 -3.81 0.10 0.01
C GLY A 35 -4.45 0.14 -1.38
N GLN A 36 -5.13 -0.92 -1.79
CA GLN A 36 -5.89 -0.96 -3.05
C GLN A 36 -7.40 -1.06 -2.85
N SER A 37 -8.18 -0.65 -3.86
CA SER A 37 -9.63 -0.93 -3.93
C SER A 37 -10.22 -0.65 -5.31
N ILE A 38 -11.28 -1.39 -5.67
CA ILE A 38 -12.22 -1.01 -6.74
C ILE A 38 -13.07 0.22 -6.38
N ASN A 39 -13.11 0.62 -5.10
CA ASN A 39 -13.75 1.83 -4.61
C ASN A 39 -12.93 2.46 -3.48
N CYS A 40 -11.89 3.20 -3.86
CA CYS A 40 -10.98 3.88 -2.95
C CYS A 40 -11.70 4.83 -2.01
N ASN A 41 -12.70 5.58 -2.49
CA ASN A 41 -13.45 6.55 -1.68
C ASN A 41 -14.07 5.89 -0.43
N LEU A 42 -14.68 4.71 -0.61
CA LEU A 42 -15.27 3.95 0.48
C LEU A 42 -14.21 3.42 1.45
N ARG A 43 -13.09 2.90 0.93
CA ARG A 43 -12.01 2.35 1.76
C ARG A 43 -11.28 3.42 2.57
N ILE A 44 -10.98 4.56 1.96
CA ILE A 44 -10.37 5.70 2.66
C ILE A 44 -11.30 6.17 3.78
N GLY A 45 -12.59 6.34 3.50
CA GLY A 45 -13.59 6.69 4.51
C GLY A 45 -13.65 5.68 5.66
N SER A 46 -13.53 4.37 5.37
CA SER A 46 -13.52 3.34 6.42
C SER A 46 -12.31 3.45 7.37
N HIS A 47 -11.16 3.93 6.89
CA HIS A 47 -9.97 4.12 7.73
C HIS A 47 -10.09 5.33 8.66
N LEU A 48 -10.97 6.30 8.40
CA LEU A 48 -11.20 7.41 9.34
C LEU A 48 -11.69 6.93 10.71
N ASN A 49 -12.32 5.74 10.76
CA ASN A 49 -12.79 5.12 11.99
C ASN A 49 -11.79 4.09 12.56
N ASP A 50 -10.65 3.88 11.91
CA ASP A 50 -9.61 2.95 12.35
C ASP A 50 -8.58 3.68 13.23
N ALA A 51 -8.68 3.50 14.55
CA ALA A 51 -7.76 4.09 15.52
C ALA A 51 -6.29 3.66 15.31
N GLY A 52 -6.04 2.57 14.56
CA GLY A 52 -4.71 2.06 14.28
C GLY A 52 -3.97 2.77 13.13
N LYS A 53 -4.66 3.58 12.31
CA LYS A 53 -4.07 4.25 11.14
C LYS A 53 -4.38 5.75 11.15
N MET A 54 -3.54 6.53 11.82
CA MET A 54 -3.66 7.99 11.78
C MET A 54 -3.13 8.56 10.46
N PHE A 55 -3.96 9.33 9.77
CA PHE A 55 -3.61 10.09 8.56
C PHE A 55 -4.31 11.47 8.56
N ASP A 56 -3.78 12.43 7.82
CA ASP A 56 -4.36 13.78 7.64
C ASP A 56 -4.69 14.09 6.18
N SER A 57 -4.15 13.30 5.26
CA SER A 57 -4.32 13.47 3.83
C SER A 57 -4.17 12.14 3.11
N TYR A 58 -4.65 12.08 1.87
CA TYR A 58 -4.56 10.88 1.04
C TYR A 58 -4.35 11.26 -0.42
N PHE A 59 -3.88 10.31 -1.22
CA PHE A 59 -3.80 10.42 -2.67
C PHE A 59 -4.22 9.10 -3.33
N VAL A 60 -4.82 9.16 -4.51
CA VAL A 60 -5.27 7.97 -5.24
C VAL A 60 -4.63 7.93 -6.62
N ILE A 61 -4.08 6.77 -6.95
CA ILE A 61 -3.50 6.45 -8.25
C ILE A 61 -4.51 5.54 -8.94
N GLU A 62 -5.31 6.12 -9.84
CA GLU A 62 -6.31 5.35 -10.61
C GLU A 62 -5.60 4.32 -11.50
N CYS A 63 -6.05 3.07 -11.43
CA CYS A 63 -5.61 2.00 -12.33
C CYS A 63 -6.71 0.96 -12.52
N PRO A 64 -6.66 0.16 -13.60
CA PRO A 64 -7.58 -0.96 -13.80
C PRO A 64 -7.50 -1.98 -12.66
N GLU A 65 -8.59 -2.71 -12.44
CA GLU A 65 -8.70 -3.74 -11.39
C GLU A 65 -7.60 -4.81 -11.51
N ASP A 66 -7.33 -5.26 -12.73
CA ASP A 66 -6.32 -6.28 -13.02
C ASP A 66 -4.89 -5.87 -12.61
N ASN A 67 -4.64 -4.56 -12.50
CA ASN A 67 -3.33 -4.01 -12.16
C ASN A 67 -3.18 -3.65 -10.67
N LEU A 68 -4.25 -3.74 -9.87
CA LEU A 68 -4.25 -3.26 -8.49
C LEU A 68 -3.10 -3.88 -7.67
N ASN A 69 -2.96 -5.21 -7.73
CA ASN A 69 -1.96 -5.94 -6.95
C ASN A 69 -0.52 -5.50 -7.31
N GLU A 70 -0.24 -5.36 -8.61
CA GLU A 70 1.08 -4.95 -9.09
C GLU A 70 1.39 -3.50 -8.68
N VAL A 71 0.43 -2.59 -8.85
CA VAL A 71 0.64 -1.17 -8.53
C VAL A 71 0.82 -1.00 -7.02
N GLU A 72 0.01 -1.67 -6.20
CA GLU A 72 0.07 -1.61 -4.74
C GLU A 72 1.42 -2.13 -4.23
N ALA A 73 1.80 -3.33 -4.66
CA ALA A 73 3.07 -3.94 -4.28
C ALA A 73 4.25 -3.04 -4.67
N ARG A 74 4.27 -2.48 -5.89
CA ARG A 74 5.32 -1.55 -6.33
C ARG A 74 5.45 -0.35 -5.40
N TYR A 75 4.34 0.23 -4.94
CA TYR A 75 4.38 1.40 -4.05
C TYR A 75 4.69 1.05 -2.60
N ILE A 76 4.22 -0.09 -2.09
CA ILE A 76 4.64 -0.61 -0.78
C ILE A 76 6.15 -0.85 -0.78
N ALA A 77 6.68 -1.51 -1.80
CA ALA A 77 8.11 -1.76 -1.92
C ALA A 77 8.90 -0.46 -2.07
N LYS A 78 8.40 0.51 -2.86
CA LYS A 78 9.06 1.80 -3.05
C LYS A 78 9.11 2.64 -1.78
N PHE A 79 8.05 2.67 -0.97
CA PHE A 79 7.95 3.60 0.16
C PHE A 79 8.12 2.95 1.53
N GLY A 80 7.99 1.62 1.64
CA GLY A 80 8.08 0.88 2.90
C GLY A 80 7.21 1.45 4.03
N PRO A 81 5.91 1.76 3.82
CA PRO A 81 5.11 2.52 4.77
C PRO A 81 5.02 1.82 6.12
N LYS A 82 5.02 2.60 7.21
CA LYS A 82 5.07 2.06 8.58
C LYS A 82 3.90 1.14 8.92
N HIS A 83 2.69 1.43 8.41
CA HIS A 83 1.48 0.66 8.71
C HIS A 83 1.17 -0.45 7.70
N ASN A 84 1.98 -0.62 6.64
CA ASN A 84 1.93 -1.83 5.81
C ASN A 84 2.71 -2.94 6.53
N VAL A 85 2.06 -3.57 7.50
CA VAL A 85 2.64 -4.66 8.30
C VAL A 85 2.60 -6.00 7.55
N ILE A 86 1.74 -6.10 6.53
CA ILE A 86 1.56 -7.27 5.66
C ILE A 86 1.51 -6.77 4.21
N MET A 87 2.35 -7.30 3.33
CA MET A 87 2.17 -7.15 1.89
C MET A 87 0.92 -7.96 1.48
N PRO A 88 -0.07 -7.35 0.79
CA PRO A 88 -1.28 -8.04 0.36
C PRO A 88 -0.95 -8.89 -0.86
N LEU A 89 -0.27 -10.02 -0.63
CA LEU A 89 0.02 -10.99 -1.66
C LEU A 89 -1.17 -11.94 -1.74
N GLY A 90 -2.28 -11.40 -2.22
CA GLY A 90 -3.46 -12.16 -2.60
C GLY A 90 -3.17 -12.95 -3.87
N GLY A 91 -2.45 -14.06 -3.73
CA GLY A 91 -2.15 -14.95 -4.86
C GLY A 91 -0.92 -15.80 -4.57
N GLY A 92 -0.99 -17.06 -4.98
CA GLY A 92 0.06 -18.06 -4.81
C GLY A 92 1.47 -17.51 -5.05
N ASP A 93 2.35 -18.06 -4.21
CA ASP A 93 3.75 -17.74 -3.94
C ASP A 93 4.60 -17.24 -5.13
N ASP A 94 4.34 -17.76 -6.32
CA ASP A 94 5.12 -17.49 -7.52
C ASP A 94 4.98 -16.07 -8.09
N ARG A 95 3.85 -15.39 -7.87
CA ARG A 95 3.64 -14.03 -8.42
C ARG A 95 4.58 -13.01 -7.78
N VAL A 96 4.88 -13.16 -6.50
CA VAL A 96 5.76 -12.29 -5.72
C VAL A 96 7.19 -12.44 -6.18
N ARG A 97 7.66 -13.69 -6.29
CA ARG A 97 8.99 -14.03 -6.77
C ARG A 97 9.25 -13.44 -8.16
N SER A 98 8.28 -13.57 -9.06
CA SER A 98 8.37 -13.00 -10.42
C SER A 98 8.37 -11.48 -10.42
N MET A 99 7.44 -10.85 -9.70
CA MET A 99 7.28 -9.39 -9.67
C MET A 99 8.51 -8.66 -9.13
N TYR A 100 9.07 -9.16 -8.04
CA TYR A 100 10.25 -8.58 -7.40
C TYR A 100 11.57 -9.14 -7.93
N ARG A 101 11.51 -10.04 -8.93
CA ARG A 101 12.66 -10.78 -9.46
C ARG A 101 13.50 -11.40 -8.34
N ILE A 102 12.82 -11.92 -7.32
CA ILE A 102 13.49 -12.52 -6.16
C ILE A 102 14.17 -13.80 -6.66
N PRO A 103 15.50 -13.93 -6.48
CA PRO A 103 16.21 -15.17 -6.77
C PRO A 103 15.58 -16.35 -6.02
N LYS A 104 15.52 -17.53 -6.64
CA LYS A 104 14.82 -18.69 -6.06
C LYS A 104 15.36 -19.07 -4.68
N ASP A 105 16.67 -19.01 -4.51
CA ASP A 105 17.37 -19.23 -3.24
C ASP A 105 16.96 -18.24 -2.14
N VAL A 106 16.74 -16.97 -2.49
CA VAL A 106 16.23 -15.96 -1.56
C VAL A 106 14.78 -16.25 -1.19
N ASP A 107 13.96 -16.66 -2.15
CA ASP A 107 12.56 -17.04 -1.92
C ASP A 107 12.43 -18.28 -1.03
N ASP A 108 13.25 -19.31 -1.28
CA ASP A 108 13.37 -20.51 -0.46
C ASP A 108 13.81 -20.16 0.98
N TRP A 109 14.80 -19.26 1.11
CA TRP A 109 15.27 -18.77 2.42
C TRP A 109 14.18 -18.04 3.19
N LEU A 110 13.40 -17.18 2.52
CA LEU A 110 12.28 -16.48 3.12
C LEU A 110 11.18 -17.44 3.60
N GLN A 111 10.91 -18.50 2.83
CA GLN A 111 9.94 -19.53 3.18
C GLN A 111 10.38 -20.34 4.41
N ASP A 112 11.64 -20.75 4.45
CA ASP A 112 12.22 -21.49 5.58
C ASP A 112 12.23 -20.64 6.85
N LYS A 113 12.63 -19.37 6.74
CA LYS A 113 12.64 -18.42 7.85
C LYS A 113 11.24 -18.14 8.41
N ALA A 114 10.25 -17.98 7.54
CA ALA A 114 8.86 -17.81 7.94
C ALA A 114 8.34 -19.02 8.71
N THR A 115 8.66 -20.23 8.23
CA THR A 115 8.32 -21.50 8.89
C THR A 115 8.95 -21.58 10.29
N ARG A 116 10.24 -21.24 10.42
CA ARG A 116 10.96 -21.24 11.70
C ARG A 116 10.40 -20.23 12.71
N ASN A 117 9.93 -19.08 12.22
CA ASN A 117 9.45 -18.00 13.08
C ASN A 117 7.94 -18.06 13.34
N GLY A 118 7.21 -18.98 12.71
CA GLY A 118 5.74 -19.00 12.76
C GLY A 118 5.12 -17.74 12.14
N THR A 119 5.81 -17.11 11.19
CA THR A 119 5.38 -15.89 10.49
C THR A 119 4.98 -16.22 9.06
N SER A 120 4.46 -15.22 8.32
CA SER A 120 4.27 -15.36 6.88
C SER A 120 5.53 -14.96 6.11
N LYS A 121 5.76 -15.57 4.95
CA LYS A 121 6.84 -15.20 4.04
C LYS A 121 6.86 -13.70 3.71
N ASN A 122 5.68 -13.09 3.65
CA ASN A 122 5.50 -11.66 3.38
C ASN A 122 6.12 -10.77 4.48
N ILE A 123 5.96 -11.17 5.75
CA ILE A 123 6.53 -10.44 6.89
C ILE A 123 8.06 -10.51 6.82
N GLU A 124 8.61 -11.68 6.53
CA GLU A 124 10.06 -11.86 6.37
C GLU A 124 10.63 -11.08 5.19
N LEU A 125 9.91 -11.03 4.07
CA LEU A 125 10.32 -10.26 2.89
C LEU A 125 10.35 -8.76 3.18
N VAL A 126 9.29 -8.22 3.81
CA VAL A 126 9.25 -6.80 4.19
C VAL A 126 10.37 -6.45 5.18
N ALA A 127 10.62 -7.33 6.16
CA ALA A 127 11.71 -7.14 7.12
C ALA A 127 13.09 -7.14 6.43
N ALA A 128 13.31 -8.04 5.46
CA ALA A 128 14.55 -8.09 4.68
C ALA A 128 14.74 -6.82 3.83
N LEU A 129 13.70 -6.38 3.13
CA LEU A 129 13.74 -5.16 2.31
C LEU A 129 13.98 -3.90 3.14
N ARG A 130 13.41 -3.81 4.35
CA ARG A 130 13.68 -2.70 5.29
C ARG A 130 15.14 -2.68 5.73
N LYS A 131 15.70 -3.83 6.13
CA LYS A 131 17.12 -3.93 6.50
C LYS A 131 18.06 -3.54 5.36
N LEU A 132 17.76 -3.95 4.13
CA LEU A 132 18.56 -3.56 2.97
C LEU A 132 18.57 -2.04 2.78
N ARG A 133 17.42 -1.39 2.90
CA ARG A 133 17.32 0.08 2.81
C ARG A 133 18.06 0.81 3.92
N GLU A 134 18.03 0.28 5.14
CA GLU A 134 18.80 0.84 6.26
C GLU A 134 20.31 0.76 5.97
N ILE A 135 20.78 -0.36 5.41
CA ILE A 135 22.18 -0.53 5.02
C ILE A 135 22.55 0.42 3.87
N GLU A 136 21.71 0.55 2.85
CA GLU A 136 21.94 1.46 1.71
C GLU A 136 21.96 2.93 2.14
N GLY A 137 21.00 3.35 2.97
CA GLY A 137 20.96 4.71 3.52
C GLY A 137 22.11 5.03 4.49
N GLN A 138 22.72 4.02 5.11
CA GLN A 138 23.96 4.17 5.88
C GLN A 138 25.19 4.30 4.96
N LYS A 139 25.23 3.62 3.82
CA LYS A 139 26.30 3.75 2.82
C LYS A 139 26.29 5.13 2.14
N GLU A 140 25.14 5.70 1.86
CA GLU A 140 25.04 7.06 1.30
C GLU A 140 25.44 8.18 2.28
N LYS A 141 25.40 7.90 3.59
CA LYS A 141 25.79 8.84 4.65
C LYS A 141 27.25 8.68 5.11
N ALA A 142 27.96 7.66 4.66
CA ALA A 142 29.39 7.55 4.89
C ALA A 142 30.10 8.53 3.92
N PRO A 143 30.73 9.63 4.39
CA PRO A 143 31.58 10.41 3.51
C PRO A 143 32.68 9.49 3.00
N ASN A 144 32.99 9.57 1.70
CA ASN A 144 34.15 8.90 1.11
C ASN A 144 35.38 9.22 1.98
N ALA A 145 35.82 8.22 2.74
CA ALA A 145 37.06 8.23 3.51
C ALA A 145 38.21 7.77 2.60
#